data_AF-A0A4U1EQG7-F1
#
_entry.id   AF-A0A4U1EQG7-F1
#
_cell.length_a   1.000
_cell.length_b   1.000
_cell.length_c   1.000
_cell.angle_alpha   90.00
_cell.angle_beta   90.00
_cell.angle_gamma   90.00
#
_symmetry.space_group_name_H-M   'P 1'
#
loop_
_entity.id
_entity.type
_entity.pdbx_description
1 polymer ?
#
loop_
_entity_poly.entity_id
_entity_poly.type
_entity_poly.pdbx_seq_one_letter_code
_entity_poly.pdbx_strand_id
1 'polypeptide(L)'
;MCDQQNAFTMCPLCDKSCDYWNLSSACGTAQASHLFDNPATVFFSIFMALWATMFLENWKRLQMRLGYFWDLTGIEEEEEHPRPEYEARVREKMLRESDKSLVQKLGTGGTED
;
A
#
# COMPACT_ATOMS: atom_id res chain seq x y z
N MET A 1 36.78 -19.67 -4.31
CA MET A 1 36.51 -18.25 -3.96
C MET A 1 37.06 -17.88 -2.59
N CYS A 2 36.84 -18.67 -1.53
CA CYS A 2 37.24 -18.33 -0.16
C CYS A 2 38.65 -18.79 0.27
N ASP A 3 39.40 -19.45 -0.60
CA ASP A 3 40.75 -19.92 -0.28
C ASP A 3 41.75 -18.76 -0.39
N GLN A 4 42.42 -18.42 0.72
CA GLN A 4 43.40 -17.34 0.78
C GLN A 4 44.73 -17.71 0.12
N GLN A 5 45.02 -19.00 -0.12
CA GLN A 5 46.26 -19.42 -0.79
C GLN A 5 46.22 -19.15 -2.30
N ASN A 6 45.03 -18.97 -2.86
CA ASN A 6 44.81 -18.73 -4.27
C ASN A 6 44.65 -17.22 -4.55
N ALA A 7 45.76 -16.55 -4.91
CA ALA A 7 45.82 -15.12 -5.17
C ALA A 7 45.30 -14.73 -6.58
N PHE A 8 43.99 -14.89 -6.80
CA PHE A 8 43.35 -14.44 -8.04
C PHE A 8 43.00 -12.95 -7.97
N THR A 9 43.81 -12.14 -8.64
CA THR A 9 43.62 -10.69 -8.76
C THR A 9 42.55 -10.36 -9.80
N MET A 10 41.54 -9.60 -9.40
CA MET A 10 40.45 -9.11 -10.24
C MET A 10 40.76 -7.70 -10.75
N CYS A 11 40.20 -7.35 -11.92
CA CYS A 11 40.28 -6.01 -12.47
C CYS A 11 39.55 -4.99 -11.58
N PRO A 12 40.02 -3.72 -11.54
CA PRO A 12 39.32 -2.66 -10.85
C PRO A 12 37.94 -2.42 -11.46
N LEU A 13 36.97 -2.06 -10.62
CA LEU A 13 35.59 -1.79 -11.06
C LEU A 13 35.42 -0.39 -11.66
N CYS A 14 36.45 0.46 -11.65
CA CYS A 14 36.39 1.86 -12.06
C CYS A 14 37.48 2.21 -13.08
N ASP A 15 37.17 3.14 -13.99
CA ASP A 15 38.08 3.59 -15.07
C ASP A 15 39.30 4.39 -14.59
N LYS A 16 39.25 5.04 -13.42
CA LYS A 16 40.39 5.82 -12.88
C LYS A 16 40.52 5.63 -11.37
N SER A 17 41.76 5.45 -10.90
CA SER A 17 42.15 5.44 -9.48
C SER A 17 41.45 4.37 -8.61
N CYS A 18 41.44 3.11 -9.05
CA CYS A 18 41.06 1.99 -8.18
C CYS A 18 42.13 0.91 -8.18
N ASP A 19 42.37 0.37 -6.99
CA ASP A 19 43.32 -0.73 -6.81
C ASP A 19 42.73 -2.05 -7.30
N TYR A 20 43.62 -2.92 -7.75
CA TYR A 20 43.30 -4.30 -8.03
C TYR A 20 42.93 -5.01 -6.71
N TRP A 21 41.93 -5.87 -6.75
CA TRP A 21 41.40 -6.54 -5.56
C TRP A 21 41.47 -8.06 -5.72
N ASN A 22 41.59 -8.76 -4.60
CA ASN A 22 41.65 -10.22 -4.60
C ASN A 22 40.26 -10.83 -4.53
N LEU A 23 40.01 -11.89 -5.31
CA LEU A 23 38.73 -12.61 -5.30
C LEU A 23 38.35 -13.16 -3.91
N SER A 24 39.34 -13.43 -3.05
CA SER A 24 39.12 -13.92 -1.68
C SER A 24 38.50 -12.90 -0.74
N SER A 25 38.62 -11.59 -1.00
CA SER A 25 38.01 -10.55 -0.15
C SER A 25 36.49 -10.48 -0.28
N ALA A 26 35.93 -10.93 -1.41
CA ALA A 26 34.49 -11.05 -1.64
C ALA A 26 33.91 -12.40 -1.17
N CYS A 27 34.66 -13.21 -0.43
CA CYS A 27 34.17 -14.49 0.08
C CYS A 27 32.91 -14.33 0.96
N GLY A 28 32.84 -13.28 1.78
CA GLY A 28 31.69 -13.05 2.67
C GLY A 28 30.38 -12.80 1.91
N THR A 29 30.44 -12.06 0.80
CA THR A 29 29.27 -11.85 -0.06
C THR A 29 28.93 -13.12 -0.84
N ALA A 30 29.92 -13.88 -1.32
CA ALA A 30 29.70 -15.16 -1.98
C ALA A 30 29.06 -16.21 -1.05
N GLN A 31 29.46 -16.25 0.22
CA GLN A 31 28.88 -17.14 1.23
C GLN A 31 27.45 -16.71 1.60
N ALA A 32 27.20 -15.41 1.70
CA ALA A 32 25.85 -14.89 1.89
C ALA A 32 24.94 -15.24 0.70
N SER A 33 25.39 -15.02 -0.54
CA SER A 33 24.66 -15.42 -1.75
C SER A 33 24.37 -16.91 -1.77
N HIS A 34 25.34 -17.78 -1.42
CA HIS A 34 25.08 -19.23 -1.35
C HIS A 34 24.05 -19.61 -0.27
N LEU A 35 23.94 -18.83 0.81
CA LEU A 35 22.89 -19.03 1.81
C LEU A 35 21.49 -18.74 1.23
N PHE A 36 21.39 -17.77 0.32
CA PHE A 36 20.14 -17.35 -0.33
C PHE A 36 19.82 -18.13 -1.62
N ASP A 37 20.84 -18.50 -2.39
CA ASP A 37 20.77 -19.27 -3.64
C ASP A 37 20.82 -20.79 -3.40
N ASN A 38 20.37 -21.24 -2.23
CA ASN A 38 20.23 -22.65 -1.90
C ASN A 38 18.89 -23.17 -2.47
N PRO A 39 18.80 -24.41 -3.01
CA PRO A 39 17.53 -25.04 -3.36
C PRO A 39 16.44 -24.95 -2.28
N ALA A 40 16.81 -24.83 -1.00
CA ALA A 40 15.88 -24.57 0.10
C ALA A 40 15.02 -23.31 -0.09
N THR A 41 15.55 -22.23 -0.66
CA THR A 41 14.81 -20.97 -0.90
C THR A 41 13.72 -21.15 -1.94
N VAL A 42 13.93 -22.01 -2.94
CA VAL A 42 12.91 -22.34 -3.95
C VAL A 42 11.77 -23.13 -3.33
N PHE A 43 12.06 -24.11 -2.47
CA PHE A 43 11.01 -24.82 -1.73
C PHE A 43 10.27 -23.90 -0.77
N PHE A 44 11.00 -23.01 -0.09
CA PHE A 44 10.42 -22.02 0.81
C PHE A 44 9.49 -21.05 0.06
N SER A 45 9.85 -20.59 -1.14
CA SER A 45 8.99 -19.67 -1.90
C SER A 45 7.68 -20.32 -2.34
N ILE A 46 7.71 -21.59 -2.75
CA ILE A 46 6.51 -22.38 -3.05
C ILE A 46 5.65 -22.55 -1.79
N PHE A 47 6.27 -22.90 -0.66
CA PHE A 47 5.59 -23.00 0.61
C PHE A 47 4.93 -21.68 1.02
N MET A 48 5.63 -20.55 0.89
CA MET A 48 5.10 -19.22 1.20
C MET A 48 3.90 -18.85 0.32
N ALA A 49 3.92 -19.22 -0.96
CA ALA A 49 2.80 -19.00 -1.86
C ALA A 49 1.56 -19.80 -1.42
N LEU A 50 1.73 -21.09 -1.10
CA LEU A 50 0.64 -21.96 -0.63
C LEU A 50 0.14 -21.54 0.76
N TRP A 51 1.05 -21.10 1.64
CA TRP A 51 0.71 -20.62 2.96
C TRP A 51 -0.09 -19.32 2.89
N ALA A 52 0.28 -18.38 2.01
CA ALA A 52 -0.44 -17.13 1.83
C ALA A 52 -1.87 -17.36 1.33
N THR A 53 -2.07 -18.27 0.37
CA THR A 53 -3.42 -18.62 -0.12
C THR A 53 -4.25 -19.28 0.97
N MET A 54 -3.70 -20.28 1.69
CA MET A 54 -4.39 -20.90 2.83
C MET A 54 -4.73 -19.90 3.93
N PHE A 55 -3.82 -18.98 4.24
CA PHE A 55 -4.03 -17.94 5.25
C PHE A 55 -5.20 -17.05 4.88
N LEU A 56 -5.26 -16.55 3.64
CA LEU A 56 -6.35 -15.70 3.17
C LEU A 56 -7.70 -16.44 3.12
N GLU A 57 -7.72 -17.70 2.71
CA GLU A 57 -8.93 -18.51 2.72
C GLU A 57 -9.45 -18.76 4.14
N ASN A 58 -8.56 -19.13 5.07
CA ASN A 58 -8.92 -19.33 6.46
C ASN A 58 -9.36 -18.02 7.13
N TRP A 59 -8.70 -16.91 6.80
CA TRP A 59 -9.09 -15.58 7.26
C TRP A 59 -10.50 -15.22 6.81
N LYS A 60 -10.83 -15.42 5.53
CA LYS A 60 -12.19 -15.19 4.99
C LYS A 60 -13.24 -16.03 5.73
N ARG A 61 -12.96 -17.30 6.00
CA ARG A 61 -13.86 -18.19 6.77
C ARG A 61 -14.07 -17.67 8.19
N LEU A 62 -13.00 -17.20 8.84
CA LEU A 62 -13.07 -16.62 10.17
C LEU A 62 -13.87 -15.32 10.17
N GLN A 63 -13.58 -14.43 9.23
CA GLN A 63 -14.28 -13.16 9.07
C GLN A 63 -15.79 -13.37 8.84
N MET A 64 -16.19 -14.33 8.01
CA MET A 64 -17.61 -14.66 7.82
C MET A 64 -18.27 -15.17 9.11
N ARG A 65 -17.57 -16.03 9.87
CA ARG A 65 -18.09 -16.52 11.16
C ARG A 65 -18.27 -15.39 12.17
N LEU A 66 -17.30 -14.48 12.27
CA LEU A 66 -17.43 -13.31 13.13
C LEU A 66 -18.53 -12.38 12.61
N GLY A 67 -18.58 -12.09 11.30
CA GLY A 67 -19.62 -11.25 10.71
C GLY A 67 -21.02 -11.75 11.04
N TYR A 68 -21.24 -13.07 10.98
CA TYR A 68 -22.52 -13.67 11.40
C TYR A 68 -22.77 -13.54 12.91
N PHE A 69 -21.78 -13.84 13.75
CA PHE A 69 -21.94 -13.75 15.20
C PHE A 69 -22.21 -12.31 15.69
N TRP A 70 -21.62 -11.33 15.01
CA TRP A 70 -21.78 -9.91 15.29
C TRP A 70 -22.93 -9.28 14.49
N ASP A 71 -23.73 -10.08 13.78
CA ASP A 71 -24.90 -9.68 12.98
C ASP A 71 -24.63 -8.54 11.97
N LEU A 72 -23.43 -8.54 11.38
CA LEU A 72 -22.98 -7.52 10.42
C LEU A 72 -23.46 -7.78 8.99
N THR A 73 -24.20 -8.87 8.76
CA THR A 73 -24.57 -9.36 7.41
C THR A 73 -25.70 -8.60 6.71
N GLY A 74 -26.32 -7.61 7.36
CA GLY A 74 -27.44 -6.83 6.82
C GLY A 74 -27.24 -5.31 6.77
N ILE A 75 -26.06 -4.80 7.14
CA ILE A 75 -25.81 -3.34 7.25
C ILE A 75 -25.79 -2.66 5.87
N GLU A 76 -25.53 -3.40 4.79
CA GLU A 76 -25.49 -2.88 3.41
C GLU A 76 -26.88 -2.60 2.82
N GLU A 77 -27.95 -3.21 3.36
CA GLU A 77 -29.32 -3.01 2.86
C GLU A 77 -30.00 -1.75 3.42
N GLU A 78 -29.46 -1.18 4.49
CA GLU A 78 -29.87 0.15 4.98
C GLU A 78 -29.17 1.21 4.11
N GLU A 79 -29.94 1.95 3.30
CA GLU A 79 -29.47 3.08 2.50
C GLU A 79 -28.50 3.96 3.31
N GLU A 80 -27.21 3.92 2.95
CA GLU A 80 -26.16 4.61 3.68
C GLU A 80 -26.47 6.11 3.72
N HIS A 81 -26.79 6.60 4.93
CA HIS A 81 -27.17 7.99 5.10
C HIS A 81 -26.02 8.92 4.64
N PRO A 82 -26.32 9.99 3.88
CA PRO A 82 -25.30 10.89 3.40
C PRO A 82 -24.51 11.47 4.58
N ARG A 83 -23.19 11.54 4.40
CA ARG A 83 -22.26 12.01 5.43
C ARG A 83 -22.76 13.35 6.02
N PRO A 84 -22.87 13.51 7.34
CA PRO A 84 -23.48 14.71 7.96
C PRO A 84 -22.74 16.01 7.60
N GLU A 85 -21.43 15.93 7.35
CA GLU A 85 -20.65 17.07 6.84
C GLU A 85 -21.13 17.57 5.46
N TYR A 86 -21.59 16.65 4.60
CA TYR A 86 -22.12 17.00 3.29
C TYR A 86 -23.48 17.69 3.43
N GLU A 87 -24.37 17.17 4.28
CA GLU A 87 -25.67 17.78 4.56
C GLU A 87 -25.54 19.20 5.12
N ALA A 88 -24.59 19.41 6.06
CA ALA A 88 -24.31 20.73 6.62
C ALA A 88 -23.86 21.73 5.55
N ARG A 89 -22.90 21.33 4.69
CA ARG A 89 -22.39 22.18 3.60
C ARG A 89 -23.45 22.48 2.54
N VAL A 90 -24.33 21.53 2.22
CA VAL A 90 -25.44 21.75 1.28
C VAL A 90 -26.45 22.74 1.88
N ARG A 91 -26.80 22.59 3.15
CA ARG A 91 -27.69 23.51 3.87
C ARG A 91 -27.13 24.93 3.89
N GLU A 92 -25.85 25.11 4.20
CA GLU A 92 -25.19 26.42 4.17
C GLU A 92 -25.20 27.07 2.78
N LYS A 93 -24.96 26.28 1.72
CA LYS A 93 -25.04 26.79 0.33
C LYS A 93 -26.46 27.23 -0.04
N MET A 94 -27.47 26.44 0.31
CA MET A 94 -28.89 26.74 0.06
C MET A 94 -29.33 28.04 0.77
N LEU A 95 -28.91 28.23 2.03
CA LEU A 95 -29.17 29.46 2.78
C LEU A 95 -28.54 30.67 2.08
N ARG A 96 -27.26 30.55 1.70
CA ARG A 96 -26.54 31.63 1.00
C ARG A 96 -27.13 31.97 -0.37
N GLU A 97 -27.63 31.00 -1.12
CA GLU A 97 -28.31 31.24 -2.40
C GLU A 97 -29.68 31.90 -2.20
N SER A 98 -30.42 31.49 -1.17
CA SER A 98 -31.70 32.10 -0.81
C SER A 98 -31.54 33.57 -0.44
N ASP A 99 -30.54 33.89 0.40
CA ASP A 99 -30.20 35.27 0.77
C ASP A 99 -29.85 36.11 -0.46
N LYS A 100 -29.04 35.59 -1.38
CA LYS A 100 -28.71 36.28 -2.65
C LYS A 100 -29.95 36.54 -3.51
N SER A 101 -30.88 35.59 -3.58
CA SER A 101 -32.12 35.72 -4.35
C SER A 101 -33.06 36.78 -3.76
N LEU A 102 -33.15 36.88 -2.43
CA LEU A 102 -33.95 37.88 -1.73
C LEU A 102 -33.38 39.28 -1.92
N VAL A 103 -32.06 39.43 -1.79
CA VAL A 103 -31.35 40.69 -2.05
C VAL A 103 -31.55 41.14 -3.49
N GLN A 104 -31.50 40.21 -4.46
CA GLN A 104 -31.73 40.54 -5.87
C GLN A 104 -33.18 40.97 -6.14
N LYS A 105 -34.18 40.31 -5.53
CA LYS A 105 -35.60 40.70 -5.65
C LYS A 105 -35.89 42.07 -5.07
N LEU A 106 -35.29 42.38 -3.91
CA LEU A 106 -35.37 43.70 -3.29
C LEU A 106 -34.66 44.78 -4.14
N GLY A 107 -33.56 44.42 -4.80
CA GLY A 107 -32.85 45.32 -5.73
C GLY A 107 -33.63 45.63 -7.01
N THR A 108 -34.33 44.65 -7.59
CA THR A 108 -35.16 44.84 -8.79
C THR A 108 -36.50 45.54 -8.51
N GLY A 109 -37.00 45.48 -7.27
CA GLY A 109 -38.20 46.23 -6.85
C GLY A 109 -37.94 47.72 -6.52
N GLY A 110 -36.67 48.14 -6.48
CA GLY A 110 -36.25 49.53 -6.22
C GLY A 110 -35.80 50.29 -7.47
N THR A 111 -36.02 49.76 -8.67
CA THR A 111 -35.68 50.41 -9.96
C THR A 111 -36.90 50.60 -10.88
N GLU A 112 -38.10 50.67 -10.30
CA GLU A 112 -39.32 51.16 -10.96
C GLU A 112 -39.99 52.19 -10.04
N ASP A 113 -39.34 53.34 -9.84
CA ASP A 113 -39.94 54.63 -9.49
C ASP A 113 -39.18 55.73 -10.26
#